data_AF-A0A2N3F9G9-F1
#
_entry.id   AF-A0A2N3F9G9-F1
#
_cell.length_a   1.000
_cell.length_b   1.000
_cell.length_c   1.000
_cell.angle_alpha   90.00
_cell.angle_beta   90.00
_cell.angle_gamma   90.00
#
_symmetry.space_group_name_H-M   'P 1'
#
loop_
_entity.id
_entity.type
_entity.pdbx_description
1 polymer ?
#
loop_
_entity_poly.entity_id
_entity_poly.type
_entity_poly.pdbx_seq_one_letter_code
_entity_poly.pdbx_strand_id
1 'polypeptide(L)'
;METPEPNHPDELGYKASFWDSRTVNARLRECFPAPAHTHAAVYLADLAPAPDCGEEADETACRLMLAALKVSDGNLAKLEMWVGVARMEPRDLIAAAEYRRELELGTPEAREADLAEYLHWAKGSP
;
A
#
# COMPACT_ATOMS: atom_id res chain seq x y z
N MET A 1 23.74 26.68 7.20
CA MET A 1 22.52 26.84 6.39
C MET A 1 22.05 25.42 6.11
N GLU A 2 21.23 24.89 7.00
CA GLU A 2 20.48 23.66 6.74
C GLU A 2 19.25 24.09 5.97
N THR A 3 19.11 23.62 4.73
CA THR A 3 17.86 23.77 3.99
C THR A 3 16.82 22.96 4.75
N PRO A 4 15.74 23.57 5.28
CA PRO A 4 14.70 22.80 5.94
C PRO A 4 14.12 21.82 4.91
N GLU A 5 14.15 20.53 5.23
CA GLU A 5 13.42 19.54 4.44
C GLU A 5 11.95 19.99 4.37
N PRO A 6 11.32 20.00 3.19
CA PRO A 6 9.88 20.18 3.10
C PRO A 6 9.22 18.94 3.72
N ASN A 7 9.10 18.97 5.05
CA ASN A 7 8.25 18.07 5.78
C ASN A 7 6.83 18.42 5.33
N HIS A 8 6.25 17.62 4.43
CA HIS A 8 4.83 17.65 4.18
C HIS A 8 4.17 17.36 5.54
N PRO A 9 3.53 18.35 6.19
CA PRO A 9 3.24 18.26 7.62
C PRO A 9 2.21 17.19 7.99
N ASP A 10 1.68 16.45 7.00
CA ASP A 10 0.84 15.28 7.23
C ASP A 10 0.80 14.28 6.05
N GLU A 11 1.96 13.91 5.47
CA GLU A 11 1.98 12.88 4.39
C GLU A 11 1.23 11.61 4.80
N LEU A 12 1.47 11.14 6.03
CA LEU A 12 0.83 9.94 6.57
C LEU A 12 -0.67 10.13 6.73
N GLY A 13 -1.15 11.27 7.25
CA GLY A 13 -2.60 11.52 7.36
C GLY A 13 -3.30 11.62 6.01
N TYR A 14 -2.63 12.17 4.98
CA TYR A 14 -3.18 12.15 3.62
C TYR A 14 -3.31 10.71 3.09
N LYS A 15 -2.29 9.87 3.27
CA LYS A 15 -2.35 8.46 2.87
C LYS A 15 -3.37 7.66 3.69
N ALA A 16 -3.45 7.90 5.00
CA ALA A 16 -4.36 7.24 5.92
C ALA A 16 -5.83 7.38 5.52
N SER A 17 -6.21 8.50 4.90
CA SER A 17 -7.57 8.69 4.37
C SER A 17 -7.99 7.66 3.30
N PHE A 18 -7.04 6.89 2.76
CA PHE A 18 -7.27 5.79 1.82
C PHE A 18 -7.10 4.40 2.44
N TRP A 19 -6.62 4.27 3.67
CA TRP A 19 -6.35 2.99 4.33
C TRP A 19 -7.63 2.39 4.91
N ASP A 20 -8.60 2.13 4.03
CA ASP A 20 -9.88 1.53 4.37
C ASP A 20 -10.22 0.33 3.49
N SER A 21 -11.15 -0.49 3.98
CA SER A 21 -11.61 -1.69 3.29
C SER A 21 -12.32 -1.37 1.96
N ARG A 22 -12.91 -0.18 1.82
CA ARG A 22 -13.56 0.26 0.58
C ARG A 22 -12.53 0.42 -0.54
N THR A 23 -11.42 1.06 -0.24
CA THR A 23 -10.31 1.32 -1.17
C THR A 23 -9.61 0.01 -1.52
N VAL A 24 -9.36 -0.87 -0.54
CA VAL A 24 -8.82 -2.23 -0.79
C VAL A 24 -9.70 -2.98 -1.79
N ASN A 25 -11.01 -3.01 -1.57
CA ASN A 25 -11.96 -3.71 -2.45
C ASN A 25 -12.03 -3.09 -3.86
N ALA A 26 -11.96 -1.76 -3.98
CA ALA A 26 -11.93 -1.09 -5.27
C ALA A 26 -10.64 -1.46 -6.04
N ARG A 27 -9.48 -1.33 -5.39
CA ARG A 27 -8.17 -1.65 -5.99
C ARG A 27 -8.03 -3.12 -6.35
N LEU A 28 -8.56 -4.04 -5.54
CA LEU A 28 -8.59 -5.48 -5.88
C LEU A 28 -9.32 -5.72 -7.21
N ARG A 29 -10.49 -5.09 -7.40
CA ARG A 29 -11.29 -5.24 -8.62
C ARG A 29 -10.63 -4.62 -9.84
N GLU A 30 -9.90 -3.53 -9.66
CA GLU A 30 -9.15 -2.88 -10.75
C GLU A 30 -7.86 -3.63 -11.12
N CYS A 31 -7.12 -4.14 -10.13
CA CYS A 31 -5.84 -4.80 -10.37
C CYS A 31 -6.00 -6.20 -10.97
N PHE A 32 -7.07 -6.91 -10.64
CA PHE A 32 -7.24 -8.32 -11.03
C PHE A 32 -8.49 -8.51 -11.90
N PRO A 33 -8.47 -9.45 -12.87
CA PRO A 33 -9.69 -9.86 -13.57
C PRO A 33 -10.61 -10.66 -12.64
N ALA A 34 -11.92 -10.66 -12.90
CA ALA A 34 -12.93 -11.29 -12.03
C ALA A 34 -12.61 -12.74 -11.60
N PRO A 35 -12.10 -13.64 -12.46
CA PRO A 35 -11.73 -15.00 -12.04
C PRO A 35 -10.60 -15.07 -11.01
N ALA A 36 -9.77 -14.02 -10.91
CA ALA A 36 -8.65 -13.94 -9.99
C ALA A 36 -9.00 -13.24 -8.66
N HIS A 37 -10.15 -12.57 -8.56
CA HIS A 37 -10.57 -11.81 -7.36
C HIS A 37 -10.56 -12.67 -6.11
N THR A 38 -11.13 -13.88 -6.18
CA THR A 38 -11.19 -14.79 -5.03
C THR A 38 -9.80 -15.20 -4.55
N HIS A 39 -8.89 -15.55 -5.46
CA HIS A 39 -7.52 -15.93 -5.08
C HIS A 39 -6.77 -14.75 -4.47
N ALA A 40 -6.88 -13.56 -5.07
CA ALA A 40 -6.26 -12.36 -4.53
C ALA A 40 -6.81 -12.01 -3.14
N ALA A 41 -8.12 -12.12 -2.93
CA ALA A 41 -8.76 -11.87 -1.65
C ALA A 41 -8.30 -12.85 -0.56
N VAL A 42 -8.10 -14.13 -0.91
CA VAL A 42 -7.55 -15.13 0.02
C VAL A 42 -6.14 -14.76 0.45
N TYR A 43 -5.26 -14.36 -0.47
CA TYR A 43 -3.91 -13.91 -0.11
C TYR A 43 -3.93 -12.65 0.77
N LEU A 44 -4.80 -11.68 0.48
CA LEU A 44 -4.90 -10.47 1.29
C LEU A 44 -5.43 -10.75 2.70
N ALA A 45 -6.29 -11.76 2.87
CA ALA A 45 -6.82 -12.12 4.18
C ALA A 45 -5.73 -12.53 5.19
N ASP A 46 -4.56 -13.00 4.71
CA ASP A 46 -3.40 -13.29 5.56
C ASP A 46 -2.78 -12.03 6.21
N LEU A 47 -3.14 -10.83 5.72
CA LEU A 47 -2.73 -9.54 6.28
C LEU A 47 -3.80 -8.92 7.19
N ALA A 48 -4.99 -9.52 7.29
CA ALA A 48 -6.05 -9.02 8.14
C ALA A 48 -5.65 -9.12 9.62
N PRO A 49 -6.06 -8.16 10.47
CA PRO A 49 -5.74 -8.20 11.88
C PRO A 49 -6.51 -9.33 12.57
N ALA A 50 -6.04 -9.76 13.73
CA ALA A 50 -6.77 -10.73 14.54
C ALA A 50 -8.11 -10.12 15.02
N PRO A 51 -9.17 -10.94 15.23
CA PRO A 51 -10.51 -10.44 15.53
C PRO A 51 -10.64 -9.60 16.82
N ASP A 52 -9.64 -9.63 17.68
CA ASP A 52 -9.56 -8.95 18.97
C ASP A 52 -8.73 -7.65 18.93
N CYS A 53 -8.22 -7.26 17.77
CA CYS A 53 -7.46 -6.02 17.61
C CYS A 53 -8.37 -4.78 17.51
N GLY A 54 -7.83 -3.62 17.91
CA GLY A 54 -8.53 -2.32 17.82
C GLY A 54 -8.43 -1.66 16.43
N GLU A 55 -9.12 -0.53 16.25
CA GLU A 55 -9.23 0.20 14.96
C GLU A 55 -7.88 0.55 14.30
N GLU A 56 -6.84 0.87 15.08
CA GLU A 56 -5.48 1.14 14.54
C GLU A 56 -4.87 -0.07 13.81
N ALA A 57 -5.27 -1.29 14.21
CA ALA A 57 -4.86 -2.52 13.55
C ALA A 57 -5.58 -2.73 12.21
N ASP A 58 -6.83 -2.28 12.09
CA ASP A 58 -7.59 -2.32 10.84
C ASP A 58 -6.99 -1.37 9.79
N GLU A 59 -6.63 -0.15 10.21
CA GLU A 59 -5.97 0.82 9.33
C GLU A 59 -4.61 0.29 8.84
N THR A 60 -3.80 -0.24 9.76
CA THR A 60 -2.50 -0.83 9.43
C THR A 60 -2.65 -2.01 8.47
N ALA A 61 -3.63 -2.88 8.69
CA ALA A 61 -3.91 -4.00 7.81
C ALA A 61 -4.36 -3.54 6.42
N CYS A 62 -5.25 -2.54 6.33
CA CYS A 62 -5.66 -1.96 5.06
C CYS A 62 -4.48 -1.35 4.30
N ARG A 63 -3.57 -0.65 5.00
CA ARG A 63 -2.33 -0.14 4.40
C ARG A 63 -1.48 -1.26 3.81
N LEU A 64 -1.28 -2.35 4.53
CA LEU A 64 -0.52 -3.51 4.05
C LEU A 64 -1.19 -4.18 2.84
N MET A 65 -2.51 -4.34 2.86
CA MET A 65 -3.26 -4.89 1.73
C MET A 65 -3.13 -4.01 0.48
N LEU A 66 -3.24 -2.69 0.63
CA LEU A 66 -3.05 -1.74 -0.47
C LEU A 66 -1.62 -1.77 -1.02
N ALA A 67 -0.63 -1.83 -0.13
CA ALA A 67 0.76 -1.96 -0.53
C ALA A 67 0.97 -3.22 -1.37
N ALA A 68 0.49 -4.38 -0.89
CA ALA A 68 0.56 -5.67 -1.60
C ALA A 68 -0.13 -5.61 -2.97
N LEU A 69 -1.33 -5.02 -3.05
CA LEU A 69 -2.04 -4.81 -4.30
C LEU A 69 -1.23 -3.96 -5.29
N LYS A 70 -0.63 -2.87 -4.84
CA LYS A 70 0.14 -1.95 -5.69
C LYS A 70 1.39 -2.62 -6.24
N VAL A 71 2.20 -3.28 -5.41
CA VAL A 71 3.45 -3.93 -5.86
C VAL A 71 3.22 -5.22 -6.65
N SER A 72 2.05 -5.86 -6.48
CA SER A 72 1.69 -7.06 -7.24
C SER A 72 1.40 -6.77 -8.72
N ASP A 73 0.97 -5.55 -9.05
CA ASP A 73 0.60 -5.15 -10.42
C ASP A 73 -0.34 -6.16 -11.11
N GLY A 74 -1.36 -6.62 -10.37
CA GLY A 74 -2.35 -7.58 -10.89
C GLY A 74 -1.84 -9.01 -11.09
N ASN A 75 -0.63 -9.33 -10.63
CA ASN A 75 -0.04 -10.66 -10.75
C ASN A 75 -0.19 -11.45 -9.43
N LEU A 76 -0.88 -12.60 -9.48
CA LEU A 76 -1.15 -13.43 -8.29
C LEU A 76 0.11 -13.98 -7.62
N ALA A 77 1.12 -14.39 -8.41
CA ALA A 77 2.37 -14.91 -7.85
C ALA A 77 3.18 -13.82 -7.15
N LYS A 78 3.17 -12.59 -7.69
CA LYS A 78 3.78 -11.44 -7.00
C LYS A 78 3.00 -11.08 -5.74
N LEU A 79 1.67 -11.14 -5.78
CA LEU A 79 0.84 -10.88 -4.61
C LEU A 79 1.16 -11.86 -3.48
N GLU A 80 1.18 -13.16 -3.76
CA GLU A 80 1.56 -14.21 -2.80
C GLU A 80 2.94 -13.96 -2.19
N MET A 81 3.93 -13.68 -3.05
CA MET A 81 5.30 -13.36 -2.60
C MET A 81 5.33 -12.16 -1.64
N TRP A 82 4.67 -11.06 -1.99
CA TRP A 82 4.66 -9.83 -1.19
C TRP A 82 3.87 -9.97 0.11
N VAL A 83 2.78 -10.75 0.12
CA VAL A 83 2.09 -11.15 1.36
C VAL A 83 3.04 -11.94 2.26
N GLY A 84 3.82 -12.87 1.70
CA GLY A 84 4.85 -13.60 2.43
C GLY A 84 5.90 -12.68 3.05
N VAL A 85 6.39 -11.68 2.30
CA VAL A 85 7.31 -10.66 2.81
C VAL A 85 6.69 -9.88 3.97
N ALA A 86 5.44 -9.41 3.82
CA ALA A 86 4.78 -8.56 4.81
C ALA A 86 4.62 -9.22 6.19
N ARG A 87 4.50 -10.55 6.22
CA ARG A 87 4.41 -11.31 7.48
C ARG A 87 5.70 -11.34 8.27
N MET A 88 6.84 -11.16 7.59
CA MET A 88 8.16 -11.10 8.21
C MET A 88 8.61 -9.65 8.41
N GLU A 89 8.50 -8.86 7.36
CA GLU A 89 8.99 -7.48 7.27
C GLU A 89 7.92 -6.58 6.63
N PRO A 90 6.89 -6.15 7.38
CA PRO A 90 5.81 -5.30 6.86
C PRO A 90 6.29 -3.95 6.35
N ARG A 91 7.42 -3.46 6.90
CA ARG A 91 8.05 -2.19 6.50
C ARG A 91 8.60 -2.27 5.09
N ASP A 92 9.15 -3.41 4.68
CA ASP A 92 9.73 -3.58 3.35
C ASP A 92 8.65 -3.57 2.27
N LEU A 93 7.49 -4.19 2.56
CA LEU A 93 6.34 -4.11 1.67
C LEU A 93 5.86 -2.66 1.50
N ILE A 94 5.70 -1.94 2.62
CA ILE A 94 5.28 -0.53 2.60
C ILE A 94 6.30 0.31 1.82
N ALA A 95 7.59 0.12 2.07
CA ALA A 95 8.66 0.86 1.40
C ALA A 95 8.66 0.61 -0.12
N ALA A 96 8.52 -0.65 -0.53
CA ALA A 96 8.43 -1.01 -1.95
C ALA A 96 7.19 -0.43 -2.66
N ALA A 97 6.09 -0.26 -1.92
CA ALA A 97 4.84 0.27 -2.48
C ALA A 97 4.76 1.80 -2.50
N GLU A 98 5.28 2.46 -1.46
CA GLU A 98 5.05 3.88 -1.19
C GLU A 98 6.27 4.77 -1.42
N TYR A 99 7.47 4.21 -1.52
CA TYR A 99 8.74 4.95 -1.49
C TYR A 99 9.78 4.41 -2.49
N ARG A 100 9.33 3.79 -3.58
CA ARG A 100 10.23 3.10 -4.53
C ARG A 100 11.32 4.01 -5.10
N ARG A 101 10.98 5.20 -5.58
CA ARG A 101 11.97 6.14 -6.15
C ARG A 101 12.83 6.75 -5.06
N GLU A 102 12.24 7.06 -3.90
CA GLU A 102 13.00 7.56 -2.74
C GLU A 102 14.08 6.57 -2.32
N LEU A 103 13.78 5.26 -2.31
CA LEU A 103 14.77 4.22 -2.01
C LEU A 103 15.91 4.15 -3.05
N GLU A 104 15.61 4.42 -4.33
CA GLU A 104 16.60 4.35 -5.41
C GLU A 104 17.46 5.62 -5.50
N LEU A 105 16.86 6.80 -5.30
CA LEU A 105 17.47 8.10 -5.60
C LEU A 105 17.84 8.89 -4.33
N GLY A 106 17.16 8.65 -3.21
CA GLY A 106 17.40 9.34 -1.94
C GLY A 106 17.14 10.84 -1.98
N THR A 107 16.28 11.34 -2.88
CA THR A 107 16.00 12.78 -3.02
C THR A 107 14.57 13.14 -2.61
N PRO A 108 14.34 14.38 -2.13
CA PRO A 108 13.00 14.88 -1.82
C PRO A 108 12.03 14.83 -3.02
N GLU A 109 12.52 15.11 -4.22
CA GLU A 109 11.69 15.06 -5.44
C GLU A 109 11.22 13.64 -5.76
N ALA A 110 12.03 12.64 -5.43
CA ALA A 110 11.66 11.24 -5.60
C ALA A 110 10.52 10.85 -4.63
N ARG A 111 10.59 11.32 -3.38
CA ARG A 111 9.53 11.16 -2.38
C ARG A 111 8.23 11.84 -2.79
N GLU A 112 8.29 13.07 -3.28
CA GLU A 112 7.11 13.79 -3.78
C GLU A 112 6.47 13.06 -4.97
N ALA A 113 7.28 12.53 -5.88
CA ALA A 113 6.81 11.73 -7.02
C ALA A 113 6.16 10.42 -6.58
N ASP A 114 6.72 9.73 -5.58
CA ASP A 114 6.14 8.52 -5.00
C ASP A 114 4.81 8.80 -4.29
N LEU A 115 4.73 9.89 -3.52
CA LEU A 115 3.49 10.34 -2.90
C LEU A 115 2.42 10.63 -3.95
N ALA A 116 2.74 11.40 -4.99
CA ALA A 116 1.81 11.73 -6.06
C ALA A 116 1.32 10.47 -6.80
N GLU A 117 2.22 9.52 -7.07
CA GLU A 117 1.84 8.23 -7.67
C GLU A 117 0.92 7.43 -6.75
N TYR A 118 1.24 7.34 -5.47
CA TYR A 118 0.43 6.61 -4.50
C TYR A 118 -0.98 7.20 -4.41
N LEU A 119 -1.11 8.52 -4.26
CA LEU A 119 -2.39 9.20 -4.14
C LEU A 119 -3.23 9.04 -5.42
N HIS A 120 -2.60 9.16 -6.59
CA HIS A 120 -3.28 8.93 -7.87
C HIS A 120 -3.79 7.49 -7.99
N TRP A 121 -2.95 6.52 -7.64
CA TRP A 121 -3.29 5.10 -7.70
C TRP A 121 -4.40 4.73 -6.71
N ALA A 122 -4.30 5.18 -5.46
CA ALA A 122 -5.24 4.87 -4.38
C ALA A 122 -6.64 5.43 -4.65
N LYS A 123 -6.72 6.62 -5.28
CA LYS A 123 -7.98 7.23 -5.70
C LYS A 123 -8.73 6.42 -6.77
N GLY A 124 -8.03 5.58 -7.53
CA GLY A 124 -8.61 4.79 -8.62
C GLY A 124 -8.91 5.61 -9.87
N SER A 125 -9.40 4.94 -10.90
CA SER A 125 -9.93 5.62 -12.10
C SER A 125 -11.35 6.15 -11.81
N PRO A 126 -11.74 7.33 -12.33
CA PRO A 126 -13.09 7.86 -12.18
C PRO A 126 -14.17 6.97 -12.82
#